data_AF-A0A9R1RXW5-F1
#
_entry.id   AF-A0A9R1RXW5-F1
#
_cell.length_a   1.000
_cell.length_b   1.000
_cell.length_c   1.000
_cell.angle_alpha   90.00
_cell.angle_beta   90.00
_cell.angle_gamma   90.00
#
_symmetry.space_group_name_H-M   'P 1'
#
loop_
_entity.id
_entity.type
_entity.pdbx_description
1 polymer ?
#
loop_
_entity_poly.entity_id
_entity_poly.type
_entity_poly.pdbx_seq_one_letter_code
_entity_poly.pdbx_strand_id
1 'polypeptide(L)'
;MKYSTRVKDEEGYPAMALVNKASGEALKHSLLTRYNPDTLDESVLWTESRGVGAGYRCIRMVNNIYLNFDALHGDKDHGGVRDGTTLILWEWTEGDNQRWKIVA
;
A
#
# COMPACT_ATOMS: atom_id res chain seq x y z
N MET A 1 -9.01 -0.93 -11.45
CA MET A 1 -8.07 -1.73 -10.63
C MET A 1 -8.46 -3.20 -10.71
N LYS A 2 -7.51 -4.13 -10.57
CA LYS A 2 -7.80 -5.58 -10.54
C LYS A 2 -7.44 -6.11 -9.15
N TYR A 3 -8.38 -6.79 -8.51
CA TYR A 3 -8.18 -7.43 -7.22
C TYR A 3 -8.16 -8.95 -7.40
N SER A 4 -7.44 -9.63 -6.50
CA SER A 4 -7.40 -11.08 -6.42
C SER A 4 -8.74 -11.63 -5.96
N THR A 5 -9.16 -12.74 -6.56
CA THR A 5 -10.32 -13.51 -6.11
C THR A 5 -9.94 -14.65 -5.16
N ARG A 6 -8.63 -14.90 -4.97
CA ARG A 6 -8.10 -16.05 -4.22
C ARG A 6 -7.27 -15.64 -3.01
N VAL A 7 -6.47 -14.59 -3.15
CA VAL A 7 -5.55 -14.11 -2.11
C VAL A 7 -6.20 -12.94 -1.38
N LYS A 8 -6.26 -13.06 -0.06
CA LYS A 8 -6.82 -12.06 0.85
C LYS A 8 -5.87 -11.86 2.02
N ASP A 9 -5.94 -10.70 2.66
CA ASP A 9 -5.26 -10.51 3.94
C ASP A 9 -5.99 -11.20 5.10
N GLU A 10 -5.43 -11.10 6.30
CA GLU A 10 -5.96 -11.68 7.54
C GLU A 10 -7.39 -11.22 7.87
N GLU A 11 -7.78 -10.01 7.46
CA GLU A 11 -9.15 -9.49 7.64
C GLU A 11 -10.08 -9.82 6.46
N GLY A 12 -9.59 -10.53 5.44
CA GLY A 12 -10.37 -10.97 4.30
C GLY A 12 -10.46 -9.96 3.14
N TYR A 13 -9.68 -8.89 3.14
CA TYR A 13 -9.65 -7.92 2.03
C TYR A 13 -8.84 -8.46 0.86
N PRO A 14 -9.29 -8.27 -0.38
CA PRO A 14 -8.67 -8.89 -1.55
C PRO A 14 -7.35 -8.19 -1.91
N ALA A 15 -6.35 -9.00 -2.27
CA ALA A 15 -5.03 -8.53 -2.66
C ALA A 15 -5.04 -7.78 -4.01
N MET A 16 -4.07 -6.89 -4.20
CA MET A 16 -3.75 -6.22 -5.46
C MET A 16 -2.23 -6.06 -5.60
N ALA A 17 -1.75 -5.96 -6.83
CA ALA A 17 -0.36 -5.56 -7.10
C ALA A 17 -0.31 -4.10 -7.57
N LEU A 18 0.64 -3.33 -7.06
CA LEU A 18 0.90 -1.97 -7.48
C LEU A 18 2.08 -1.98 -8.45
N VAL A 19 1.80 -1.83 -9.74
CA VAL A 19 2.78 -2.01 -10.83
C VAL A 19 3.01 -0.68 -11.55
N ASN A 20 4.27 -0.28 -11.67
CA ASN A 20 4.66 0.83 -12.52
C ASN A 20 4.42 0.45 -13.99
N LYS A 21 3.54 1.18 -14.68
CA LYS A 21 3.19 0.87 -16.08
C LYS A 21 4.36 1.01 -17.06
N ALA A 22 5.35 1.85 -16.77
CA ALA A 22 6.48 2.12 -17.64
C ALA A 22 7.59 1.07 -17.50
N SER A 23 7.93 0.68 -16.26
CA SER A 23 8.98 -0.32 -16.03
C SER A 23 8.47 -1.75 -15.96
N GLY A 24 7.17 -1.94 -15.68
CA GLY A 24 6.60 -3.26 -15.42
C GLY A 24 7.00 -3.84 -14.06
N GLU A 25 7.59 -3.02 -13.18
CA GLU A 25 8.00 -3.45 -11.85
C GLU A 25 6.86 -3.24 -10.85
N ALA A 26 6.72 -4.19 -9.93
CA ALA A 26 5.82 -4.10 -8.80
C ALA A 26 6.54 -3.52 -7.59
N LEU A 27 5.78 -2.77 -6.78
CA LEU A 27 6.23 -2.30 -5.48
C LEU A 27 6.32 -3.47 -4.50
N LYS A 28 7.50 -3.63 -3.90
CA LYS A 28 7.85 -4.64 -2.89
C LYS A 28 8.49 -3.93 -1.70
N HIS A 29 7.77 -3.81 -0.59
CA HIS A 29 8.18 -2.93 0.50
C HIS A 29 8.52 -1.51 -0.01
N SER A 30 9.76 -1.04 0.19
CA SER A 30 10.26 0.27 -0.27
C SER A 30 11.09 0.18 -1.57
N LEU A 31 10.99 -0.93 -2.32
CA LEU A 31 11.77 -1.20 -3.53
C LEU A 31 10.86 -1.60 -4.70
N LEU A 32 11.41 -1.55 -5.91
CA LEU A 32 10.77 -2.09 -7.10
C LEU A 32 11.40 -3.43 -7.48
N THR A 33 10.57 -4.35 -7.96
CA THR A 33 11.02 -5.66 -8.48
C THR A 33 10.22 -6.03 -9.73
N ARG A 34 10.79 -6.84 -10.61
CA ARG A 34 10.08 -7.32 -11.80
C ARG A 34 8.77 -8.00 -11.40
N TYR A 35 7.65 -7.55 -11.96
CA TYR A 35 6.35 -8.18 -11.72
C TYR A 35 6.21 -9.46 -12.59
N ASN A 36 5.82 -10.57 -11.95
CA ASN A 36 5.45 -11.80 -12.65
C ASN A 36 4.06 -12.26 -12.19
N PRO A 37 3.02 -12.11 -13.02
CA PRO A 37 1.66 -12.50 -12.64
C PRO A 37 1.45 -14.02 -12.55
N ASP A 38 2.35 -14.83 -13.10
CA ASP A 38 2.25 -16.29 -13.10
C ASP A 38 2.83 -16.94 -11.84
N THR A 39 3.47 -16.13 -10.97
CA THR A 39 4.02 -16.58 -9.69
C THR A 39 3.34 -15.86 -8.54
N LEU A 40 2.90 -16.61 -7.53
CA LEU A 40 2.42 -16.01 -6.29
C LEU A 40 3.61 -15.49 -5.48
N ASP A 41 3.88 -14.19 -5.59
CA ASP A 41 4.81 -13.48 -4.71
C ASP A 41 4.00 -12.55 -3.79
N GLU A 42 3.78 -12.95 -2.55
CA GLU A 42 3.02 -12.15 -1.58
C GLU A 42 3.73 -10.84 -1.20
N SER A 43 5.05 -10.75 -1.39
CA SER A 43 5.80 -9.55 -1.03
C SER A 43 5.54 -8.34 -1.95
N VAL A 44 4.88 -8.55 -3.09
CA VAL A 44 4.41 -7.50 -4.00
C VAL A 44 2.90 -7.26 -3.92
N LEU A 45 2.23 -7.95 -3.00
CA LEU A 45 0.78 -7.89 -2.85
C LEU A 45 0.37 -7.02 -1.66
N TRP A 46 -0.60 -6.16 -1.94
CA TRP A 46 -1.11 -5.14 -1.05
C TRP A 46 -2.63 -5.30 -0.90
N THR A 47 -3.19 -4.80 0.20
CA THR A 47 -4.64 -4.71 0.39
C THR A 47 -5.05 -3.30 0.80
N GLU A 48 -6.27 -2.90 0.45
CA GLU A 48 -6.93 -1.76 1.08
C GLU A 48 -7.62 -2.24 2.36
N SER A 49 -7.39 -1.59 3.50
CA SER A 49 -8.06 -1.90 4.77
C SER A 49 -9.55 -1.53 4.75
N ARG A 50 -10.23 -1.76 5.88
CA ARG A 50 -11.49 -1.06 6.18
C ARG A 50 -11.33 0.46 6.04
N GLY A 51 -12.44 1.16 5.82
CA GLY A 51 -12.45 2.63 5.76
C GLY A 51 -11.97 3.29 7.05
N VAL A 52 -11.11 4.30 6.93
CA VAL A 52 -10.58 5.12 8.04
C VAL A 52 -11.17 6.54 8.04
N GLY A 53 -12.31 6.72 7.38
CA GLY A 53 -13.03 8.00 7.30
C GLY A 53 -12.84 8.74 5.98
N ALA A 54 -13.82 9.58 5.61
CA ALA A 54 -13.83 10.41 4.40
C ALA A 54 -13.49 9.66 3.09
N GLY A 55 -13.74 8.35 3.03
CA GLY A 55 -13.41 7.50 1.87
C GLY A 55 -11.94 7.09 1.76
N TYR A 56 -11.11 7.36 2.78
CA TYR A 56 -9.73 6.88 2.86
C TYR A 56 -9.66 5.47 3.45
N ARG A 57 -8.57 4.77 3.13
CA ARG A 57 -8.20 3.44 3.64
C ARG A 57 -6.69 3.41 3.87
N CYS A 58 -6.20 2.44 4.64
CA CYS A 58 -4.78 2.10 4.66
C CYS A 58 -4.46 1.22 3.44
N ILE A 59 -3.25 1.34 2.90
CA ILE A 59 -2.68 0.32 2.01
C ILE A 59 -1.66 -0.46 2.83
N ARG A 60 -1.80 -1.78 2.91
CA ARG A 60 -0.99 -2.64 3.79
C ARG A 60 -0.55 -3.92 3.10
N MET A 61 0.46 -4.60 3.64
CA MET A 61 0.93 -5.85 3.04
C MET A 61 -0.12 -6.95 3.22
N VAL A 62 -0.30 -7.79 2.19
CA VAL A 62 -1.27 -8.89 2.27
C VAL A 62 -0.92 -9.90 3.35
N ASN A 63 0.38 -10.12 3.58
CA ASN A 63 0.91 -11.11 4.52
C ASN A 63 1.28 -10.53 5.90
N ASN A 64 1.14 -9.22 6.08
CA ASN A 64 1.36 -8.55 7.36
C ASN A 64 0.58 -7.23 7.40
N ILE A 65 -0.63 -7.30 7.96
CA ILE A 65 -1.55 -6.17 8.01
C ILE A 65 -1.16 -5.09 9.03
N TYR A 66 -0.15 -5.34 9.87
CA TYR A 66 0.33 -4.38 10.87
C TYR A 66 1.24 -3.32 10.25
N LEU A 67 1.73 -3.53 9.03
CA LEU A 67 2.57 -2.58 8.30
C LEU A 67 1.80 -1.93 7.16
N ASN A 68 1.63 -0.62 7.26
CA ASN A 68 0.90 0.22 6.32
C ASN A 68 1.85 1.12 5.54
N PHE A 69 1.43 1.54 4.36
CA PHE A 69 2.04 2.67 3.67
C PHE A 69 1.98 3.91 4.54
N ASP A 70 3.15 4.49 4.73
CA ASP A 70 3.36 5.70 5.50
C ASP A 70 4.21 6.66 4.67
N ALA A 71 3.68 7.86 4.44
CA ALA A 71 4.47 8.96 3.91
C ALA A 71 5.35 9.51 5.05
N LEU A 72 6.63 9.17 5.06
CA LEU A 72 7.55 9.50 6.16
C LEU A 72 7.60 11.02 6.37
N HIS A 73 7.24 11.46 7.59
CA HIS A 73 7.12 12.88 7.95
C HIS A 73 6.18 13.66 7.02
N GLY A 74 5.20 12.97 6.44
CA GLY A 74 4.15 13.54 5.59
C GLY A 74 2.96 14.08 6.39
N ASP A 75 3.01 14.02 7.72
CA ASP A 75 2.02 14.59 8.60
C ASP A 75 2.20 16.11 8.75
N LYS A 76 1.17 16.77 9.28
CA LYS A 76 1.11 18.23 9.43
C LYS A 76 2.19 18.79 10.36
N ASP A 77 2.67 18.00 11.33
CA ASP A 77 3.65 18.46 12.32
C ASP A 77 5.07 18.52 11.70
N HIS A 78 5.28 17.84 10.57
CA HIS A 78 6.51 17.87 9.78
C HIS A 78 6.38 18.61 8.43
N GLY A 79 5.28 19.36 8.25
CA GLY A 79 5.04 20.21 7.08
C GLY A 79 4.32 19.51 5.91
N GLY A 80 3.77 18.32 6.14
CA GLY A 80 2.97 17.60 5.16
C GLY A 80 3.77 16.88 4.06
N VAL A 81 3.04 16.14 3.22
CA VAL A 81 3.58 15.48 2.03
C VAL A 81 4.11 16.52 1.05
N ARG A 82 5.31 16.28 0.51
CA ARG A 82 6.01 17.13 -0.45
C ARG A 82 6.77 16.28 -1.47
N ASP A 83 7.25 16.91 -2.53
CA ASP A 83 8.11 16.23 -3.50
C ASP A 83 9.34 15.63 -2.80
N GLY A 84 9.61 14.36 -3.08
CA GLY A 84 10.67 13.60 -2.41
C GLY A 84 10.28 13.01 -1.05
N THR A 85 9.04 13.15 -0.58
CA THR A 85 8.56 12.41 0.59
C THR A 85 8.66 10.90 0.34
N THR A 86 9.46 10.22 1.18
CA THR A 86 9.69 8.79 1.08
C THR A 86 8.46 8.00 1.52
N LEU A 87 8.06 7.01 0.73
CA LEU A 87 7.08 6.01 1.13
C LEU A 87 7.78 4.88 1.92
N ILE A 88 7.37 4.69 3.17
CA ILE A 88 7.87 3.62 4.04
C ILE A 88 6.74 2.71 4.50
N LEU A 89 7.10 1.70 5.29
CA LEU A 89 6.15 0.86 6.02
C LEU A 89 6.25 1.18 7.50
N TRP A 90 5.10 1.41 8.14
CA TRP A 90 5.03 1.69 9.57
C TRP A 90 3.77 1.10 10.20
N GLU A 91 3.79 0.95 11.53
CA GLU A 91 2.61 0.55 12.29
C GLU A 91 1.52 1.60 12.20
N TRP A 92 0.26 1.18 12.33
CA TRP A 92 -0.88 2.10 12.28
C TRP A 92 -0.87 3.03 13.49
N THR A 93 -0.72 4.33 13.26
CA THR A 93 -0.69 5.38 14.29
C THR A 93 -1.87 6.34 14.18
N GLU A 94 -2.85 6.02 13.33
CA GLU A 94 -4.00 6.88 13.00
C GLU A 94 -3.63 8.21 12.31
N GLY A 95 -2.36 8.37 11.92
CA GLY A 95 -1.83 9.56 11.26
C GLY A 95 -2.40 9.79 9.87
N ASP A 96 -2.56 11.07 9.50
CA ASP A 96 -3.07 11.46 8.18
C ASP A 96 -2.14 11.02 7.03
N ASN A 97 -0.84 10.85 7.32
CA ASN A 97 0.19 10.36 6.40
C ASN A 97 0.08 8.85 6.08
N GLN A 98 -0.86 8.15 6.72
CA GLN A 98 -1.14 6.73 6.50
C GLN A 98 -2.49 6.48 5.80
N ARG A 99 -3.18 7.55 5.40
CA ARG A 99 -4.52 7.52 4.81
C ARG A 99 -4.43 7.72 3.30
N TRP A 100 -4.82 6.69 2.55
CA TRP A 100 -4.69 6.64 1.10
C TRP A 100 -6.03 6.54 0.39
N LYS A 101 -6.06 7.05 -0.84
CA LYS A 101 -7.13 6.84 -1.81
C LYS A 101 -6.51 6.48 -3.14
N ILE A 102 -7.00 5.41 -3.73
CA ILE A 102 -6.67 5.07 -5.10
C ILE A 102 -7.72 5.73 -5.99
N VAL A 103 -7.27 6.63 -6.86
CA VAL A 103 -8.11 7.33 -7.85
C VAL A 103 -8.01 6.63 -9.21
N ALA A 104 -9.10 6.70 -9.98
CA ALA A 104 -9.21 6.08 -11.30
C ALA A 104 -8.82 7.04 -12.42
#